data_AF-A0A376U347-F1
#
_entry.id   AF-A0A376U347-F1
#
_cell.length_a   1.000
_cell.length_b   1.000
_cell.length_c   1.000
_cell.angle_alpha   90.00
_cell.angle_beta   90.00
_cell.angle_gamma   90.00
#
_symmetry.space_group_name_H-M   'P 1'
#
loop_
_entity.id
_entity.type
_entity.pdbx_description
1 polymer ?
#
loop_
_entity_poly.entity_id
_entity_poly.type
_entity_poly.pdbx_seq_one_letter_code
_entity_poly.pdbx_strand_id
1 'polypeptide(L)'
;MTISKNEMVKLLEATQYRQVSKMTRPGEFTVQANSIEMIRRPFDFPDSKEGQVRARLTFDGDHLATIVNMENNRQFGFFRLDPRLITMISRQTVSSVCLCRAVVSRICWWILCWRQKTVIFTSMMESVSTQSDVRCWQT
;
A
#
# COMPACT_ATOMS: atom_id res chain seq x y z
N MET A 1 -25.32 10.28 0.57
CA MET A 1 -25.04 9.50 1.80
C MET A 1 -24.87 10.50 2.93
N THR A 2 -25.70 10.43 3.98
CA THR A 2 -25.61 11.31 5.15
C THR A 2 -24.55 10.76 6.09
N ILE A 3 -23.31 11.22 5.90
CA ILE A 3 -22.18 10.92 6.76
C ILE A 3 -21.37 12.20 6.90
N SER A 4 -21.23 12.65 8.14
CA SER A 4 -20.44 13.83 8.45
C SER A 4 -18.94 13.54 8.34
N LYS A 5 -18.14 14.59 8.16
CA LYS A 5 -16.68 14.48 8.12
C LYS A 5 -16.12 13.76 9.36
N ASN A 6 -16.63 14.11 10.54
CA ASN A 6 -16.15 13.55 11.81
C ASN A 6 -16.49 12.07 11.96
N GLU A 7 -17.67 11.66 11.51
CA GLU A 7 -18.04 10.24 11.46
C GLU A 7 -17.15 9.46 10.50
N MET A 8 -16.82 10.04 9.34
CA MET A 8 -15.90 9.43 8.40
C MET A 8 -14.50 9.25 9.00
N VAL A 9 -13.99 10.24 9.75
CA VAL A 9 -12.70 10.11 10.46
C VAL A 9 -12.74 8.95 11.44
N LYS A 10 -13.77 8.85 12.28
CA LYS A 10 -13.94 7.74 13.23
C LYS A 10 -14.01 6.39 12.52
N LEU A 11 -14.68 6.32 11.38
CA LEU A 11 -14.79 5.10 10.58
C LEU A 11 -13.43 4.68 9.99
N LEU A 12 -12.63 5.64 9.52
CA LEU A 12 -11.28 5.41 9.02
C LEU A 12 -10.34 4.92 10.14
N GLU A 13 -10.38 5.54 11.32
CA GLU A 13 -9.65 5.07 12.50
C GLU A 13 -10.08 3.65 12.89
N ALA A 14 -11.40 3.40 12.89
CA ALA A 14 -12.00 2.09 13.09
C ALA A 14 -11.79 1.12 11.93
N THR A 15 -11.04 1.47 10.88
CA THR A 15 -10.57 0.56 9.82
C THR A 15 -9.04 0.41 9.77
N GLN A 16 -8.31 1.00 10.73
CA GLN A 16 -6.84 1.01 10.87
C GLN A 16 -6.13 1.99 9.93
N TYR A 17 -6.85 3.00 9.45
CA TYR A 17 -6.22 4.12 8.81
C TYR A 17 -5.59 5.04 9.85
N ARG A 18 -4.50 5.71 9.48
CA ARG A 18 -3.79 6.64 10.36
C ARG A 18 -3.87 8.05 9.82
N GLN A 19 -4.24 8.98 10.68
CA GLN A 19 -4.19 10.39 10.36
C GLN A 19 -2.73 10.87 10.34
N VAL A 20 -2.33 11.50 9.25
CA VAL A 20 -0.99 12.05 9.07
C VAL A 20 -1.08 13.48 8.54
N SER A 21 0.01 14.24 8.65
CA SER A 21 0.13 15.57 8.03
C SER A 21 0.49 15.48 6.53
N LYS A 22 1.30 14.48 6.15
CA LYS A 22 1.72 14.22 4.77
C LYS A 22 1.59 12.73 4.46
N MET A 23 0.75 12.39 3.49
CA MET A 23 0.56 10.99 3.07
C MET A 23 1.73 10.50 2.23
N THR A 24 2.25 9.34 2.57
CA THR A 24 3.32 8.64 1.85
C THR A 24 3.02 7.17 1.63
N ARG A 25 2.24 6.53 2.51
CA ARG A 25 1.96 5.09 2.50
C ARG A 25 0.47 4.80 2.35
N PRO A 26 0.11 3.60 1.84
CA PRO A 26 -1.27 3.14 1.88
C PRO A 26 -1.76 2.97 3.32
N GLY A 27 -3.04 3.26 3.56
CA GLY A 27 -3.61 3.28 4.91
C GLY A 27 -3.43 4.60 5.66
N GLU A 28 -2.99 5.65 4.98
CA GLU A 28 -2.85 7.00 5.55
C GLU A 28 -3.93 7.93 5.00
N PHE A 29 -4.37 8.88 5.83
CA PHE A 29 -5.29 9.94 5.43
C PHE A 29 -4.90 11.28 6.04
N THR A 30 -5.26 12.36 5.37
CA THR A 30 -5.15 13.73 5.87
C THR A 30 -6.52 14.37 5.94
N VAL A 31 -6.73 15.20 6.95
CA VAL A 31 -7.97 15.96 7.14
C VAL A 31 -7.71 17.40 6.74
N GLN A 32 -8.51 17.91 5.81
CA GLN A 32 -8.54 19.32 5.40
C GLN A 32 -9.80 19.98 5.97
N ALA A 33 -10.06 21.23 5.58
CA ALA A 33 -11.22 21.98 6.05
C ALA A 33 -12.54 21.25 5.72
N ASN A 34 -12.81 21.01 4.43
CA ASN A 34 -14.07 20.39 3.95
C ASN A 34 -13.84 19.06 3.23
N SER A 35 -12.62 18.56 3.24
CA SER A 35 -12.22 17.36 2.50
C SER A 35 -11.36 16.45 3.35
N ILE A 36 -11.42 15.16 3.05
CA ILE A 36 -10.50 14.15 3.57
C ILE A 36 -9.81 13.54 2.36
N GLU A 37 -8.48 13.56 2.34
CA GLU A 37 -7.71 12.81 1.36
C GLU A 37 -7.21 11.53 2.00
N MET A 38 -7.23 10.43 1.26
CA MET A 38 -6.73 9.15 1.75
C MET A 38 -6.05 8.36 0.64
N ILE A 39 -5.12 7.50 1.05
CA ILE A 39 -4.54 6.46 0.20
C ILE A 39 -5.09 5.12 0.66
N ARG A 40 -6.01 4.55 -0.11
CA ARG A 40 -6.59 3.23 0.19
C ARG A 40 -5.54 2.13 -0.02
N ARG A 41 -5.55 1.13 0.88
CA ARG A 41 -4.70 -0.06 0.77
C ARG A 41 -5.04 -0.86 -0.50
N PRO A 42 -4.05 -1.49 -1.17
CA PRO A 42 -4.33 -2.45 -2.23
C PRO A 42 -5.08 -3.64 -1.64
N PHE A 43 -6.15 -4.07 -2.30
CA PHE A 43 -6.98 -5.18 -1.85
C PHE A 43 -7.46 -6.00 -3.05
N ASP A 44 -7.27 -7.31 -2.95
CA ASP A 44 -7.74 -8.26 -3.96
C ASP A 44 -9.21 -8.60 -3.68
N PHE A 45 -10.13 -7.87 -4.32
CA PHE A 45 -11.54 -8.26 -4.33
C PHE A 45 -11.75 -9.47 -5.25
N PRO A 46 -12.72 -10.34 -4.95
CA PRO A 46 -13.03 -11.49 -5.83
C PRO A 46 -13.50 -11.04 -7.22
N ASP A 47 -14.16 -9.88 -7.32
CA ASP A 47 -14.65 -9.33 -8.59
C ASP A 47 -13.51 -8.80 -9.46
N SER A 48 -12.58 -8.04 -8.84
CA SER A 48 -11.50 -7.35 -9.53
C SER A 48 -10.38 -6.97 -8.56
N LYS A 49 -9.13 -7.09 -9.00
CA LYS A 49 -7.98 -6.62 -8.22
C LYS A 49 -7.96 -5.10 -8.21
N GLU A 50 -8.07 -4.50 -7.04
CA GLU A 50 -7.98 -3.06 -6.88
C GLU A 50 -6.64 -2.69 -6.22
N GLY A 51 -5.83 -1.93 -6.94
CA GLY A 51 -4.55 -1.44 -6.45
C GLY A 51 -4.68 -0.36 -5.37
N GLN A 52 -3.56 0.31 -5.11
CA GLN A 52 -3.56 1.55 -4.35
C GLN A 52 -4.41 2.58 -5.09
N VAL A 53 -5.31 3.25 -4.36
CA VAL A 53 -6.15 4.32 -4.91
C VAL A 53 -6.03 5.53 -4.01
N ARG A 54 -5.64 6.68 -4.59
CA ARG A 54 -5.68 7.95 -3.89
C ARG A 54 -7.01 8.65 -4.14
N ALA A 55 -7.80 8.81 -3.10
CA ALA A 55 -9.12 9.42 -3.19
C ALA A 55 -9.23 10.68 -2.33
N ARG A 56 -10.01 11.65 -2.81
CA ARG A 56 -10.46 12.81 -2.05
C ARG A 56 -11.96 12.73 -1.86
N LEU A 57 -12.36 12.78 -0.60
CA LEU A 57 -13.74 12.84 -0.14
C LEU A 57 -14.05 14.30 0.15
N THR A 58 -15.05 14.87 -0.52
CA THR A 58 -15.50 16.25 -0.27
C THR A 58 -16.83 16.20 0.47
N PHE A 59 -16.92 16.95 1.56
CA PHE A 59 -18.10 17.03 2.40
C PHE A 59 -18.77 18.37 2.22
N ASP A 60 -20.10 18.36 2.26
CA ASP A 60 -20.92 19.55 2.34
C ASP A 60 -21.78 19.44 3.61
N GLY A 61 -21.36 20.13 4.66
CA GLY A 61 -21.93 20.00 6.00
C GLY A 61 -21.90 18.54 6.51
N ASP A 62 -23.09 17.95 6.66
CA ASP A 62 -23.30 16.62 7.25
C ASP A 62 -23.42 15.48 6.22
N HIS A 63 -23.13 15.75 4.94
CA HIS A 63 -23.20 14.73 3.91
C HIS A 63 -21.94 14.67 3.03
N LEU A 64 -21.67 13.48 2.50
CA LEU A 64 -20.61 13.26 1.53
C LEU A 64 -21.11 13.69 0.15
N ALA A 65 -20.51 14.74 -0.39
CA ALA A 65 -20.92 15.35 -1.67
C ALA A 65 -20.26 14.63 -2.85
N THR A 66 -18.93 14.52 -2.85
CA THR A 66 -18.19 13.93 -3.97
C THR A 66 -17.02 13.06 -3.51
N ILE A 67 -16.72 12.06 -4.32
CA ILE A 67 -15.54 11.20 -4.16
C ILE A 67 -14.77 11.27 -5.47
N VAL A 68 -13.56 11.79 -5.43
CA VAL A 68 -12.74 12.01 -6.63
C VAL A 68 -11.46 11.19 -6.52
N ASN A 69 -11.11 10.48 -7.59
CA ASN A 69 -9.81 9.86 -7.73
C ASN A 69 -8.78 10.94 -8.08
N MET A 70 -7.72 11.05 -7.28
CA MET A 70 -6.68 12.05 -7.46
C MET A 70 -5.71 11.73 -8.62
N GLU A 71 -5.70 10.49 -9.12
CA GLU A 71 -4.81 10.07 -10.21
C GLU A 71 -5.33 10.52 -11.59
N ASN A 72 -6.65 10.41 -11.79
CA ASN A 72 -7.30 10.74 -13.07
C ASN A 72 -8.35 11.86 -12.95
N ASN A 73 -8.55 12.41 -11.76
CA ASN A 73 -9.53 13.46 -11.44
C ASN A 73 -10.97 13.11 -11.82
N ARG A 74 -11.31 11.82 -11.88
CA ARG A 74 -12.67 11.35 -12.16
C ARG A 74 -13.45 11.11 -10.86
N GLN A 75 -14.74 11.38 -10.91
CA GLN A 75 -15.65 11.08 -9.80
C GLN A 75 -15.97 9.59 -9.76
N PHE A 76 -15.91 8.99 -8.56
CA PHE A 76 -16.38 7.63 -8.33
C PHE A 76 -17.89 7.61 -8.12
N GLY A 77 -18.58 6.64 -8.74
CA GLY A 77 -19.99 6.37 -8.47
C GLY A 77 -20.21 5.66 -7.14
N PHE A 78 -19.25 4.85 -6.72
CA PHE A 78 -19.22 4.20 -5.41
C PHE A 78 -17.77 4.01 -4.96
N PHE A 79 -17.54 3.97 -3.65
CA PHE A 79 -16.22 3.75 -3.06
C PHE A 79 -16.32 2.66 -2.01
N ARG A 80 -15.56 1.58 -2.21
CA ARG A 80 -15.49 0.45 -1.28
C ARG A 80 -14.28 0.64 -0.37
N LEU A 81 -14.52 0.57 0.94
CA LEU A 81 -13.44 0.49 1.93
C LEU A 81 -13.00 -0.96 2.09
N ASP A 82 -11.73 -1.16 2.42
CA ASP A 82 -11.18 -2.48 2.70
C ASP A 82 -11.80 -3.05 3.98
N PRO A 83 -12.36 -4.28 3.91
CA PRO A 83 -12.96 -4.91 5.08
C PRO A 83 -11.86 -5.24 6.10
N ARG A 84 -12.12 -4.96 7.38
CA ARG A 84 -11.26 -5.45 8.47
C ARG A 84 -11.38 -6.96 8.57
N LEU A 85 -10.25 -7.66 8.64
CA LEU A 85 -10.21 -9.05 9.09
C LEU A 85 -10.49 -9.08 10.59
N ILE A 86 -11.71 -9.46 10.97
CA ILE A 86 -12.16 -9.47 12.37
C ILE A 86 -11.57 -10.67 13.10
N THR A 87 -11.58 -11.86 12.47
CA THR A 87 -10.91 -13.06 13.00
C THR A 87 -10.77 -14.10 11.89
N MET A 88 -9.69 -14.89 11.90
CA MET A 88 -9.69 -16.17 11.21
C MET A 88 -10.58 -17.12 12.02
N ILE A 89 -11.63 -17.67 11.39
CA ILE A 89 -12.34 -18.80 11.98
C ILE A 89 -11.30 -19.88 12.20
N SER A 90 -11.06 -20.22 13.48
CA SER A 90 -10.17 -21.29 13.92
C SER A 90 -10.61 -22.59 13.26
N ARG A 91 -10.01 -22.89 12.10
CA ARG A 91 -10.08 -24.21 11.51
C ARG A 91 -8.99 -25.01 12.21
N GLN A 92 -9.39 -25.89 13.13
CA GLN A 92 -8.49 -26.88 13.70
C GLN A 92 -8.05 -27.79 12.56
N THR A 93 -6.92 -27.46 11.93
CA THR A 93 -5.89 -28.33 11.33
C THR A 93 -5.08 -27.54 10.28
N VAL A 94 -3.76 -27.70 10.40
CA VAL A 94 -2.65 -27.32 9.50
C VAL A 94 -2.41 -25.82 9.22
N SER A 95 -1.56 -25.24 10.07
CA SER A 95 -0.52 -24.25 9.75
C SER A 95 -0.78 -23.33 8.56
N SER A 96 -1.55 -22.27 8.79
CA SER A 96 -1.60 -21.10 7.90
C SER A 96 -0.50 -20.12 8.30
N VAL A 97 0.73 -20.35 7.83
CA VAL A 97 1.79 -19.35 7.93
C VAL A 97 1.61 -18.38 6.75
N CYS A 98 1.20 -17.15 7.04
CA CYS A 98 1.30 -16.04 6.10
C CYS A 98 2.78 -15.70 5.94
N LEU A 99 3.46 -16.36 5.00
CA LEU A 99 4.84 -16.04 4.64
C LEU A 99 4.87 -14.72 3.86
N CYS A 100 4.96 -13.61 4.58
CA CYS A 100 5.52 -12.38 4.03
C CYS A 100 6.98 -12.69 3.69
N ARG A 101 7.27 -12.92 2.41
CA ARG A 101 8.63 -13.11 1.92
C ARG A 101 9.36 -11.78 2.01
N ALA A 102 9.89 -11.48 3.20
CA ALA A 102 10.84 -10.40 3.39
C ALA A 102 12.11 -10.79 2.62
N VAL A 103 12.39 -10.06 1.54
CA VAL A 103 13.70 -10.11 0.88
C VAL A 103 14.70 -9.54 1.87
N VAL A 104 15.37 -10.42 2.61
CA VAL A 104 16.53 -10.09 3.43
C VAL A 104 17.65 -9.76 2.45
N SER A 105 17.92 -8.46 2.29
CA SER A 105 19.03 -7.95 1.50
C SER A 105 20.35 -8.48 2.06
N ARG A 106 21.09 -9.25 1.26
CA ARG A 106 22.43 -9.77 1.57
C ARG A 106 23.44 -8.62 1.56
N ILE A 107 23.65 -7.96 2.69
CA ILE A 107 24.83 -7.08 2.93
C ILE A 107 25.51 -7.50 4.24
N CYS A 108 25.55 -8.80 4.54
CA CYS A 108 26.26 -9.32 5.71
C CYS A 108 27.09 -10.55 5.33
N TRP A 109 28.09 -10.33 4.48
CA TRP A 109 29.36 -11.07 4.48
C TRP A 109 30.28 -10.33 3.51
N TRP A 110 31.23 -9.52 4.00
CA TRP A 110 32.48 -9.15 3.30
C TRP A 110 33.36 -8.12 4.06
N ILE A 111 33.06 -7.72 5.30
CA ILE A 111 33.92 -6.78 6.06
C ILE A 111 34.81 -7.47 7.13
N LEU A 112 34.89 -8.79 7.14
CA LEU A 112 35.98 -9.50 7.84
C LEU A 112 36.75 -10.40 6.87
N CYS A 113 37.58 -9.80 6.00
CA CYS A 113 38.81 -10.44 5.56
C CYS A 113 39.85 -9.38 5.18
N TRP A 114 41.06 -9.61 5.66
CA TRP A 114 42.15 -8.68 5.83
C TRP A 114 43.06 -8.67 4.58
N ARG A 115 43.57 -7.49 4.20
CA ARG A 115 45.00 -7.23 3.89
C ARG A 115 45.63 -7.78 2.57
N GLN A 116 45.75 -6.94 1.53
CA GLN A 116 47.03 -6.44 0.92
C GLN A 116 46.86 -5.77 -0.46
N LYS A 117 47.57 -4.63 -0.61
CA LYS A 117 48.18 -4.01 -1.83
C LYS A 117 47.32 -3.56 -3.03
N THR A 118 47.09 -2.24 -3.03
CA THR A 118 47.40 -1.21 -4.05
C THR A 118 47.44 -1.52 -5.57
N VAL A 119 46.65 -0.69 -6.29
CA VAL A 119 46.73 -0.17 -7.69
C VAL A 119 46.57 -1.13 -8.87
N ILE A 120 45.51 -0.95 -9.67
CA ILE A 120 45.56 -0.43 -11.05
C ILE A 120 44.15 -0.03 -11.52
N PHE A 121 44.15 1.10 -12.22
CA PHE A 121 43.08 1.88 -12.80
C PHE A 121 42.79 1.33 -14.21
N THR A 122 41.54 0.99 -14.54
CA THR A 122 40.95 1.23 -15.88
C THR A 122 39.48 0.80 -15.98
N SER A 123 38.73 1.69 -16.62
CA SER A 123 37.40 1.62 -17.22
C SER A 123 36.87 0.26 -17.65
N MET A 124 35.56 0.04 -17.47
CA MET A 124 34.65 -0.27 -18.59
C MET A 124 33.19 -0.09 -18.15
N MET A 125 32.45 0.73 -18.91
CA MET A 125 30.99 0.76 -18.92
C MET A 125 30.50 -0.57 -19.50
N GLU A 126 29.54 -1.24 -18.83
CA GLU A 126 28.60 -2.08 -19.57
C GLU A 126 27.27 -2.22 -18.82
N SER A 127 26.24 -1.97 -19.62
CA SER A 127 24.81 -1.95 -19.37
C SER A 127 24.26 -3.23 -18.73
N VAL A 128 23.47 -3.07 -17.67
CA VAL A 128 22.61 -4.14 -17.12
C VAL A 128 21.21 -4.00 -17.71
N SER A 129 20.97 -4.72 -18.79
CA SER A 129 19.63 -5.17 -19.19
C SER A 129 19.47 -6.61 -18.70
N THR A 130 18.72 -6.82 -17.62
CA THR A 130 18.27 -8.16 -17.22
C THR A 130 16.76 -8.23 -17.36
N GLN A 131 16.37 -8.72 -18.52
CA GLN A 131 15.14 -9.44 -18.75
C GLN A 131 15.29 -10.82 -18.11
N SER A 132 14.41 -11.16 -17.17
CA SER A 132 14.26 -12.54 -16.71
C SER A 132 12.78 -12.84 -16.44
N ASP A 133 12.18 -13.37 -17.50
CA ASP A 133 11.20 -14.46 -17.52
C ASP A 133 10.40 -14.70 -16.24
N VAL A 134 9.15 -14.23 -16.28
CA VAL A 134 8.04 -14.84 -15.55
C VAL A 134 7.77 -16.19 -16.23
N ARG A 135 8.35 -17.26 -15.69
CA ARG A 135 8.00 -18.63 -16.08
C ARG A 135 7.14 -19.25 -14.98
N CYS A 136 5.85 -19.33 -15.26
CA CYS A 136 4.87 -20.13 -14.55
C CYS A 136 5.36 -21.56 -14.36
N TRP A 137 5.20 -22.11 -13.15
CA TRP A 137 4.90 -23.53 -12.99
C TRP A 137 3.93 -23.70 -11.81
N GLN A 138 2.73 -24.15 -12.17
CA GLN A 138 1.87 -24.97 -11.33
C GLN A 138 2.29 -26.43 -11.53
N THR A 139 2.58 -27.13 -10.45
CA THR A 139 1.91 -28.39 -10.12
C THR A 139 1.95 -28.57 -8.61
#